data_AF-A0A062U978-F1
#
_entry.id   AF-A0A062U978-F1
#
_cell.length_a   1.000
_cell.length_b   1.000
_cell.length_c   1.000
_cell.angle_alpha   90.00
_cell.angle_beta   90.00
_cell.angle_gamma   90.00
#
_symmetry.space_group_name_H-M   'P 1'
#
loop_
_entity.id
_entity.type
_entity.pdbx_description
1 polymer ?
#
loop_
_entity_poly.entity_id
_entity_poly.type
_entity_poly.pdbx_seq_one_letter_code
_entity_poly.pdbx_strand_id
1 'polypeptide(L)'
;MKDIATLARQFLHTKPEDLTERERRVLERFVERRRISRNISKMLDKDMSFGDRLADKVAAFGGSWTFIIIFGVVLVLWIGGNTLLAADKLGAVDPYPFIFLNLILSMVAAIQAPVIMMSQNRQATKDRAAAGYDYEVNLKAELEILQLHEKLDEMRQNQLTALLEQQAAQLALLQQLVQAKSDGASQGG
;
A
#
# COMPACT_ATOMS: atom_id res chain seq x y z
N MET A 1 22.73 -2.04 20.07
CA MET A 1 21.57 -1.73 19.18
C MET A 1 22.12 -0.85 18.07
N LYS A 2 21.88 -1.16 16.79
CA LYS A 2 22.46 -0.39 15.68
C LYS A 2 21.81 0.99 15.61
N ASP A 3 22.63 2.03 15.48
CA ASP A 3 22.20 3.41 15.36
C ASP A 3 21.58 3.68 13.97
N ILE A 4 20.70 4.68 13.86
CA ILE A 4 20.00 5.06 12.63
C ILE A 4 21.01 5.34 11.51
N ALA A 5 22.12 6.00 11.85
CA ALA A 5 23.21 6.30 10.93
C ALA A 5 23.88 5.03 10.38
N THR A 6 23.97 3.97 11.18
CA THR A 6 24.52 2.67 10.76
C THR A 6 23.55 1.94 9.83
N LEU A 7 22.26 1.91 10.18
CA LEU A 7 21.22 1.26 9.37
C LEU A 7 21.05 1.94 8.00
N ALA A 8 21.10 3.28 7.97
CA ALA A 8 21.01 4.06 6.74
C ALA A 8 22.17 3.76 5.77
N ARG A 9 23.40 3.71 6.28
CA ARG A 9 24.58 3.38 5.46
C ARG A 9 24.60 1.90 5.06
N GLN A 10 24.19 1.01 5.96
CA GLN A 10 24.28 -0.44 5.75
C GLN A 10 23.21 -0.95 4.78
N PHE A 11 21.99 -0.41 4.82
CA PHE A 11 20.86 -0.97 4.07
C PHE A 11 20.36 -0.05 2.96
N LEU A 12 20.35 1.26 3.18
CA LEU A 12 19.90 2.24 2.17
C LEU A 12 21.05 2.81 1.33
N HIS A 13 22.31 2.41 1.61
CA HIS A 13 23.53 2.89 0.92
C HIS A 13 23.61 4.43 0.84
N THR A 14 22.94 5.14 1.76
CA THR A 14 22.71 6.58 1.71
C THR A 14 23.23 7.20 2.99
N LYS A 15 23.73 8.45 2.91
CA LYS A 15 24.17 9.17 4.10
C LYS A 15 22.95 9.50 4.96
N PRO A 16 23.07 9.53 6.29
CA PRO A 16 21.95 9.88 7.16
C PRO A 16 21.37 11.28 6.90
N GLU A 17 22.15 12.15 6.25
CA GLU A 17 21.82 13.53 5.88
C GLU A 17 20.94 13.61 4.61
N ASP A 18 20.99 12.58 3.76
CA ASP A 18 20.26 12.49 2.49
C ASP A 18 18.96 11.67 2.63
N LEU A 19 18.66 11.17 3.83
CA LEU A 19 17.43 10.43 4.10
C LEU A 19 16.21 11.34 3.98
N THR A 20 15.20 10.88 3.26
CA THR A 20 13.89 11.52 3.33
C THR A 20 13.30 11.38 4.73
N GLU A 21 12.48 12.36 5.11
CA GLU A 21 11.73 12.35 6.37
C GLU A 21 10.90 11.06 6.58
N ARG A 22 10.47 10.40 5.49
CA ARG A 22 9.76 9.11 5.56
C ARG A 22 10.70 7.97 5.95
N GLU A 23 11.85 7.85 5.27
CA GLU A 23 12.85 6.81 5.57
C GLU A 23 13.37 6.93 6.99
N ARG A 24 13.66 8.16 7.44
CA ARG A 24 14.06 8.43 8.82
C ARG A 24 13.02 7.94 9.83
N ARG A 25 11.74 8.25 9.63
CA ARG A 25 10.66 7.77 10.51
C ARG A 25 10.52 6.26 10.52
N VAL A 26 10.72 5.60 9.38
CA VAL A 26 10.68 4.13 9.30
C VAL A 26 11.84 3.52 10.08
N LEU A 27 13.05 4.06 9.93
CA LEU A 27 14.24 3.65 10.69
C LEU A 27 14.05 3.85 12.21
N GLU A 28 13.54 5.01 12.63
CA GLU A 28 13.21 5.28 14.04
C GLU A 28 12.20 4.26 14.59
N ARG A 29 11.10 4.02 13.87
CA ARG A 29 10.08 3.02 14.28
C ARG A 29 10.61 1.59 14.28
N PHE A 30 11.55 1.27 13.39
CA PHE A 30 12.22 -0.02 13.34
C PHE A 30 13.11 -0.22 14.58
N VAL A 31 13.91 0.77 14.95
CA VAL A 31 14.73 0.77 16.17
C VAL A 31 13.86 0.64 17.42
N GLU A 32 12.73 1.35 17.46
CA GLU A 32 11.79 1.33 18.59
C GLU A 32 10.88 0.07 18.64
N ARG A 33 10.96 -0.85 17.67
CA ARG A 33 10.10 -2.05 17.53
C ARG A 33 8.58 -1.77 17.63
N ARG A 34 8.13 -0.55 17.31
CA ARG A 34 6.68 -0.25 17.33
C ARG A 34 5.97 -0.83 16.12
N ARG A 35 4.73 -1.31 16.32
CA ARG A 35 3.87 -1.76 15.21
C ARG A 35 3.45 -0.54 14.39
N ILE A 36 3.62 -0.63 13.06
CA ILE A 36 3.20 0.41 12.10
C ILE A 36 1.69 0.36 11.84
N SER A 37 0.98 -0.68 12.30
CA SER A 37 -0.46 -0.88 12.15
C SER A 37 -1.29 0.23 12.81
N ARG A 38 -1.43 1.35 12.12
CA ARG A 38 -2.41 2.39 12.42
C ARG A 38 -3.44 2.37 11.29
N ASN A 39 -4.71 2.25 11.64
CA ASN A 39 -5.81 2.19 10.68
C ASN A 39 -5.96 3.57 9.99
N ILE A 40 -5.28 3.76 8.86
CA ILE A 40 -5.20 5.02 8.10
C ILE A 40 -6.58 5.47 7.61
N SER A 41 -7.41 4.54 7.15
CA SER A 41 -8.77 4.86 6.69
C SER A 41 -9.59 5.58 7.76
N LYS A 42 -9.43 5.21 9.04
CA LYS A 42 -10.16 5.85 10.15
C LYS A 42 -9.65 7.26 10.49
N MET A 43 -8.40 7.61 10.17
CA MET A 43 -7.91 8.97 10.36
C MET A 43 -8.30 9.87 9.18
N LEU A 44 -8.22 9.36 7.95
CA LEU A 44 -8.61 10.13 6.76
C LEU A 44 -10.12 10.43 6.71
N ASP A 45 -10.97 9.54 7.23
CA ASP A 45 -12.42 9.78 7.27
C ASP A 45 -12.87 10.72 8.41
N LYS A 46 -12.00 10.97 9.41
CA LYS A 46 -12.35 11.76 10.60
C LYS A 46 -12.43 13.27 10.29
N ASP A 47 -11.77 13.72 9.24
CA ASP A 47 -11.69 15.13 8.84
C ASP A 47 -12.67 15.49 7.70
N MET A 48 -13.60 14.60 7.34
CA MET A 48 -14.54 14.84 6.23
C MET A 48 -15.58 15.90 6.58
N SER A 49 -15.63 16.98 5.78
CA SER A 49 -16.70 17.98 5.85
C SER A 49 -18.04 17.41 5.36
N PHE A 50 -19.14 18.06 5.73
CA PHE A 50 -20.47 17.70 5.24
C PHE A 50 -20.57 17.78 3.71
N GLY A 51 -19.92 18.78 3.10
CA GLY A 51 -19.87 18.95 1.65
C GLY A 51 -19.16 17.79 0.94
N ASP A 52 -18.06 17.29 1.52
CA ASP A 52 -17.33 16.14 0.97
C ASP A 52 -18.21 14.89 1.01
N ARG A 53 -18.90 14.64 2.13
CA ARG A 53 -19.81 13.48 2.25
C ARG A 53 -20.95 13.53 1.25
N LEU A 54 -21.47 14.72 0.94
CA LEU A 54 -22.53 14.91 -0.04
C LEU A 54 -22.00 14.67 -1.47
N ALA A 55 -20.85 15.24 -1.82
CA ALA A 55 -20.23 15.04 -3.12
C ALA A 55 -19.97 13.55 -3.40
N ASP A 56 -19.57 12.78 -2.39
CA ASP A 56 -19.26 11.34 -2.51
C ASP A 56 -20.50 10.53 -2.80
N LYS A 57 -21.59 10.84 -2.08
CA LYS A 57 -22.87 10.20 -2.30
C LYS A 57 -23.41 10.55 -3.68
N VAL A 58 -23.30 11.81 -4.11
CA VAL A 58 -23.75 12.25 -5.44
C VAL A 58 -22.92 11.60 -6.55
N ALA A 59 -21.60 11.53 -6.41
CA ALA A 59 -20.72 10.87 -7.37
C ALA A 59 -20.96 9.35 -7.44
N ALA A 60 -21.10 8.68 -6.29
CA ALA A 60 -21.39 7.26 -6.22
C ALA A 60 -22.78 6.91 -6.77
N PHE A 61 -23.77 7.76 -6.52
CA PHE A 61 -25.11 7.60 -7.06
C PHE A 61 -25.15 7.86 -8.58
N GLY A 62 -24.54 8.95 -9.03
CA GLY A 62 -24.45 9.31 -10.45
C GLY A 62 -23.64 8.33 -11.30
N GLY A 63 -22.67 7.62 -10.68
CA GLY A 63 -21.87 6.58 -11.33
C GLY A 63 -22.51 5.18 -11.33
N SER A 64 -23.70 5.00 -10.75
CA SER A 64 -24.35 3.69 -10.67
C SER A 64 -25.10 3.34 -11.96
N TRP A 65 -24.96 2.11 -12.43
CA TRP A 65 -25.72 1.56 -13.55
C TRP A 65 -27.24 1.65 -13.34
N THR A 66 -27.71 1.51 -12.10
CA THR A 66 -29.13 1.62 -11.77
C THR A 66 -29.64 3.05 -11.98
N PHE A 67 -28.85 4.07 -11.66
CA PHE A 67 -29.22 5.46 -11.88
C PHE A 67 -29.34 5.78 -13.38
N ILE A 68 -28.38 5.31 -14.19
CA ILE A 68 -28.38 5.51 -15.65
C ILE A 68 -29.66 4.93 -16.28
N ILE A 69 -30.07 3.73 -15.86
CA ILE A 69 -31.27 3.07 -16.38
C ILE A 69 -32.54 3.83 -15.98
N ILE A 70 -32.69 4.18 -14.69
CA ILE A 70 -33.87 4.94 -14.20
C ILE A 70 -33.96 6.29 -14.90
N PHE A 71 -32.83 7.01 -15.01
CA PHE A 71 -32.77 8.30 -15.67
C PHE A 71 -33.18 8.19 -17.15
N GLY A 72 -32.68 7.18 -17.87
CA GLY A 72 -33.08 6.92 -19.25
C GLY A 72 -34.58 6.63 -19.40
N VAL A 73 -35.16 5.82 -18.51
CA VAL A 73 -36.60 5.54 -18.50
C VAL A 73 -37.42 6.81 -18.27
N VAL A 74 -37.03 7.64 -17.30
CA VAL A 74 -37.71 8.92 -17.03
C VAL A 74 -37.65 9.85 -18.25
N LEU A 75 -36.51 9.92 -18.94
CA LEU A 75 -36.39 10.72 -20.17
C LEU A 75 -37.32 10.21 -21.27
N VAL A 76 -37.38 8.90 -21.50
CA VAL A 76 -38.27 8.30 -22.51
C VAL A 76 -39.74 8.56 -22.15
N LEU A 77 -40.12 8.42 -20.88
CA LEU A 77 -41.48 8.71 -20.43
C LEU A 77 -41.83 10.20 -20.56
N TRP A 78 -40.89 11.10 -20.27
CA TRP A 78 -41.09 12.55 -20.42
C TRP A 78 -41.28 12.95 -21.88
N ILE A 79 -40.41 12.47 -22.77
CA ILE A 79 -40.48 12.73 -24.21
C ILE A 79 -41.77 12.13 -24.78
N GLY A 80 -42.08 10.87 -24.46
CA GLY A 80 -43.28 10.18 -24.93
C GLY A 80 -44.56 10.85 -24.44
N GLY A 81 -44.63 11.18 -23.15
CA GLY A 81 -45.78 11.88 -22.55
C GLY A 81 -46.02 13.26 -23.18
N ASN A 82 -44.98 14.09 -23.31
CA ASN A 82 -45.12 15.41 -23.93
C ASN A 82 -45.45 15.32 -25.44
N THR A 83 -44.94 14.32 -26.14
CA THR A 83 -45.24 14.11 -27.57
C THR A 83 -46.70 13.71 -27.78
N LEU A 84 -47.25 12.82 -26.94
CA LEU A 84 -48.65 12.42 -27.00
C LEU A 84 -49.59 13.56 -26.62
N LEU A 85 -49.28 14.31 -25.55
CA LEU A 85 -50.05 15.49 -25.14
C LEU A 85 -50.03 16.62 -26.18
N ALA A 86 -48.93 16.76 -26.92
CA ALA A 86 -48.83 17.70 -28.04
C ALA A 86 -49.70 17.25 -29.23
N ALA A 87 -49.73 15.95 -29.52
CA ALA A 87 -50.55 15.37 -30.59
C ALA A 87 -52.05 15.54 -30.34
N ASP A 88 -52.50 15.39 -29.09
CA ASP A 88 -53.91 15.50 -28.71
C ASP A 88 -54.39 16.97 -28.54
N LYS A 89 -53.54 17.98 -28.80
CA LYS A 89 -53.82 19.42 -28.62
C LYS A 89 -54.26 19.82 -27.21
N LEU A 90 -54.02 18.98 -26.19
CA LEU A 90 -54.38 19.25 -24.80
C LEU A 90 -53.47 20.29 -24.11
N GLY A 91 -52.46 20.82 -24.82
CA GLY A 91 -51.48 21.77 -24.28
C GLY A 91 -50.29 21.02 -23.68
N ALA A 92 -49.27 20.75 -24.49
CA ALA A 92 -48.04 20.13 -24.02
C ALA A 92 -47.25 21.09 -23.12
N VAL A 93 -46.70 20.55 -22.04
CA VAL A 93 -45.90 21.30 -21.06
C VAL A 93 -44.53 21.66 -21.65
N ASP A 94 -43.93 20.76 -22.44
CA ASP A 94 -42.66 20.96 -23.13
C ASP A 94 -42.74 20.41 -24.58
N PRO A 95 -43.31 21.18 -25.53
CA PRO A 95 -43.40 20.77 -26.94
C PRO A 95 -42.01 20.62 -27.57
N TYR A 96 -41.91 19.80 -28.63
CA TYR A 96 -40.70 19.72 -29.45
C TYR A 96 -40.28 21.15 -29.88
N PRO A 97 -39.04 21.61 -29.57
CA PRO A 97 -37.80 20.85 -29.36
C PRO A 97 -37.36 20.58 -27.90
N PHE A 98 -38.26 20.53 -26.92
CA PHE A 98 -38.00 20.21 -25.50
C PHE A 98 -37.01 21.15 -24.79
N ILE A 99 -37.32 22.45 -24.78
CA ILE A 99 -36.44 23.49 -24.21
C ILE A 99 -36.27 23.30 -22.70
N PHE A 100 -37.34 22.93 -22.00
CA PHE A 100 -37.29 22.77 -20.54
C PHE A 100 -36.44 21.57 -20.13
N LEU A 101 -36.60 20.44 -20.82
CA LEU A 101 -35.76 19.26 -20.64
C LEU A 101 -34.29 19.58 -20.88
N ASN A 102 -33.99 20.29 -21.97
CA ASN A 102 -32.62 20.67 -22.31
C ASN A 102 -31.98 21.58 -21.25
N LEU A 103 -32.74 22.54 -20.73
CA LEU A 103 -32.27 23.42 -19.65
C LEU A 103 -31.90 22.61 -18.40
N ILE A 104 -32.76 21.68 -17.97
CA ILE A 104 -32.49 20.81 -16.81
C ILE A 104 -31.26 19.94 -17.05
N LEU A 105 -31.18 19.27 -18.20
CA LEU A 105 -30.03 18.43 -18.55
C LEU A 105 -28.72 19.22 -18.53
N SER A 106 -28.73 20.43 -19.08
CA SER A 106 -27.57 21.33 -19.09
C SER A 106 -27.14 21.74 -17.68
N MET A 107 -28.08 22.09 -16.80
CA MET A 107 -27.78 22.42 -15.40
C MET A 107 -27.22 21.22 -14.62
N VAL A 108 -27.79 20.03 -14.83
CA VAL A 108 -27.30 18.79 -14.20
C VAL A 108 -25.87 18.49 -14.67
N ALA A 109 -25.61 18.54 -15.99
CA ALA A 109 -24.29 18.30 -16.56
C ALA A 109 -23.25 19.32 -16.06
N ALA A 110 -23.61 20.60 -15.95
CA ALA A 110 -22.71 21.65 -15.47
C ALA A 110 -22.22 21.41 -14.03
N ILE A 111 -23.09 20.88 -13.16
CA ILE A 111 -22.74 20.57 -11.76
C ILE A 111 -22.00 19.22 -11.64
N GLN A 112 -22.22 18.30 -12.58
CA GLN A 112 -21.59 16.97 -12.55
C GLN A 112 -20.06 17.04 -12.65
N ALA A 113 -19.51 17.82 -13.57
CA ALA A 113 -18.05 17.85 -13.79
C ALA A 113 -17.24 18.29 -12.54
N PRO A 114 -17.60 19.38 -11.84
CA PRO A 114 -16.95 19.75 -10.58
C PRO A 114 -17.12 18.72 -9.46
N VAL A 115 -18.31 18.12 -9.31
CA VAL A 115 -18.56 17.10 -8.28
C VAL A 115 -17.71 15.85 -8.53
N ILE A 116 -17.63 15.41 -9.79
CA ILE A 116 -16.76 14.31 -10.20
C ILE A 116 -15.29 14.67 -9.92
N MET A 117 -14.85 15.87 -10.30
CA MET A 117 -13.47 16.33 -10.07
C MET A 117 -13.12 16.41 -8.57
N MET A 118 -14.04 16.89 -7.73
CA MET A 118 -13.87 16.91 -6.27
C MET A 118 -13.74 15.50 -5.71
N SER A 119 -14.59 14.57 -6.18
CA SER A 119 -14.52 13.17 -5.76
C SER A 119 -13.24 12.48 -6.21
N GLN A 120 -12.79 12.73 -7.44
CA GLN A 120 -11.54 12.21 -7.99
C GLN A 120 -10.32 12.76 -7.25
N ASN A 121 -10.26 14.07 -7.00
CA ASN A 121 -9.14 14.71 -6.30
C ASN A 121 -8.97 14.14 -4.88
N ARG A 122 -10.09 13.88 -4.20
CA ARG A 122 -10.07 13.27 -2.87
C ARG A 122 -9.66 11.79 -2.93
N GLN A 123 -10.17 11.02 -3.89
CA GLN A 123 -9.74 9.62 -4.08
C GLN A 123 -8.22 9.57 -4.36
N ALA A 124 -7.70 10.44 -5.22
CA ALA A 124 -6.28 10.54 -5.50
C ALA A 124 -5.44 10.90 -4.27
N THR A 125 -5.98 11.72 -3.35
CA THR A 125 -5.31 12.03 -2.08
C THR A 125 -5.27 10.81 -1.16
N LYS A 126 -6.38 10.05 -1.06
CA LYS A 126 -6.42 8.78 -0.31
C LYS A 126 -5.44 7.76 -0.90
N ASP A 127 -5.41 7.61 -2.22
CA ASP A 127 -4.53 6.68 -2.92
C ASP A 127 -3.04 7.06 -2.74
N ARG A 128 -2.70 8.35 -2.81
CA ARG A 128 -1.33 8.84 -2.51
C ARG A 128 -0.92 8.58 -1.06
N ALA A 129 -1.83 8.73 -0.11
CA ALA A 129 -1.56 8.44 1.29
C ALA A 129 -1.37 6.94 1.53
N ALA A 130 -2.20 6.09 0.92
CA ALA A 130 -2.09 4.64 0.98
C ALA A 130 -0.75 4.17 0.37
N ALA A 131 -0.41 4.63 -0.83
CA ALA A 131 0.86 4.29 -1.48
C ALA A 131 2.08 4.72 -0.64
N GLY A 132 2.02 5.88 0.02
CA GLY A 132 3.07 6.32 0.92
C GLY A 132 3.25 5.41 2.14
N TYR A 133 2.16 4.89 2.70
CA TYR A 133 2.21 3.95 3.81
C TYR A 133 2.68 2.56 3.37
N ASP A 134 2.21 2.07 2.23
CA ASP A 134 2.65 0.80 1.67
C ASP A 134 4.16 0.80 1.43
N TYR A 135 4.69 1.93 0.96
CA TYR A 135 6.14 2.15 0.87
C TYR A 135 6.83 2.07 2.24
N GLU A 136 6.30 2.74 3.28
CA GLU A 136 6.86 2.67 4.65
C GLU A 136 6.86 1.23 5.21
N VAL A 137 5.79 0.47 4.96
CA VAL A 137 5.67 -0.94 5.39
C VAL A 137 6.66 -1.82 4.63
N ASN A 138 6.75 -1.66 3.30
CA ASN A 138 7.67 -2.44 2.48
C ASN A 138 9.12 -2.19 2.88
N LEU A 139 9.51 -0.93 3.07
CA LEU A 139 10.85 -0.58 3.54
C LEU A 139 11.16 -1.20 4.91
N LYS A 140 10.20 -1.18 5.84
CA LYS A 140 10.38 -1.85 7.13
C LYS A 140 10.56 -3.37 6.97
N ALA A 141 9.77 -4.01 6.11
CA ALA A 141 9.87 -5.44 5.87
C ALA A 141 11.23 -5.81 5.26
N GLU A 142 11.74 -5.01 4.33
CA GLU A 142 13.07 -5.16 3.75
C GLU A 142 14.17 -5.08 4.83
N LEU A 143 14.10 -4.08 5.72
CA LEU A 143 15.03 -3.97 6.86
C LEU A 143 14.96 -5.17 7.82
N GLU A 144 13.76 -5.69 8.09
CA GLU A 144 13.58 -6.90 8.91
C GLU A 144 14.20 -8.13 8.24
N ILE A 145 14.03 -8.30 6.93
CA ILE A 145 14.62 -9.40 6.16
C ILE A 145 16.15 -9.32 6.19
N LEU A 146 16.71 -8.12 5.95
CA LEU A 146 18.15 -7.92 5.95
C LEU A 146 18.77 -8.20 7.34
N GLN A 147 18.09 -7.80 8.41
CA GLN A 147 18.51 -8.13 9.78
C GLN A 147 18.45 -9.64 10.05
N LEU A 148 17.43 -10.33 9.54
CA LEU A 148 17.34 -11.79 9.66
C LEU A 148 18.46 -12.49 8.89
N HIS A 149 18.81 -11.99 7.70
CA HIS A 149 19.92 -12.52 6.89
C HIS A 149 21.25 -12.41 7.63
N GLU A 150 21.55 -11.23 8.19
CA GLU A 150 22.78 -11.01 8.96
C GLU A 150 22.89 -11.96 10.17
N LYS A 151 21.80 -12.16 10.90
CA LYS A 151 21.78 -13.13 12.01
C LYS A 151 21.95 -14.57 11.53
N LEU A 152 21.38 -14.92 10.38
CA LEU A 152 21.52 -16.25 9.80
C LEU A 152 22.96 -16.52 9.39
N ASP A 153 23.62 -15.53 8.80
CA ASP A 153 25.04 -15.62 8.42
C ASP A 153 25.94 -15.74 9.64
N GLU A 154 25.69 -14.96 10.70
CA GLU A 154 26.41 -15.07 11.98
C GLU A 154 26.26 -16.47 12.60
N MET A 155 25.03 -17.01 12.64
CA MET A 155 24.78 -18.37 13.12
C MET A 155 25.49 -19.42 12.25
N ARG A 156 25.45 -19.27 10.92
CA ARG A 156 26.13 -20.17 9.98
C ARG A 156 27.65 -20.14 10.20
N GLN A 157 28.23 -18.96 10.36
CA GLN A 157 29.66 -18.80 10.58
C GLN A 157 30.09 -19.46 11.90
N ASN A 158 29.32 -19.25 12.97
CA ASN A 158 29.59 -19.87 14.27
C ASN A 158 29.51 -21.40 14.20
N GLN A 159 28.52 -21.95 13.48
CA GLN A 159 28.40 -23.39 13.25
C GLN A 159 29.58 -23.94 12.45
N LEU A 160 30.02 -23.25 11.40
CA LEU A 160 31.18 -23.67 10.60
C LEU A 160 32.46 -23.69 11.43
N THR A 161 32.71 -22.64 12.22
CA THR A 161 33.89 -22.59 13.11
C THR A 161 33.86 -23.74 14.12
N ALA A 162 32.71 -24.01 14.74
CA ALA A 162 32.57 -25.12 15.69
C ALA A 162 32.83 -26.49 15.04
N LEU A 163 32.35 -26.71 13.80
CA LEU A 163 32.62 -27.94 13.06
C LEU A 163 34.11 -28.11 12.73
N LEU A 164 34.80 -27.04 12.34
CA LEU A 164 36.24 -27.07 12.06
C LEU A 164 37.06 -27.38 13.31
N GLU A 165 36.70 -26.79 14.45
CA GLU A 165 37.34 -27.09 15.74
C GLU A 165 37.15 -28.55 16.14
N GLN A 166 35.95 -29.10 15.96
CA GLN A 166 35.68 -30.52 16.20
C GLN A 166 36.52 -31.43 15.29
N GLN A 167 36.66 -31.09 14.00
CA GLN A 167 37.50 -31.86 13.08
C GLN A 167 38.98 -31.79 13.45
N ALA A 168 39.49 -30.60 13.83
CA ALA A 168 40.87 -30.44 14.28
C ALA A 168 41.17 -31.30 15.52
N ALA A 169 40.24 -31.34 16.48
CA ALA A 169 40.37 -32.20 17.66
C ALA A 169 40.39 -33.70 17.32
N GLN A 170 39.55 -34.14 16.37
CA GLN A 170 39.54 -35.52 15.89
C GLN A 170 40.86 -35.90 15.20
N LEU A 171 41.40 -35.03 14.35
CA LEU A 171 42.68 -35.24 13.68
C LEU A 171 43.84 -35.33 14.68
N ALA A 172 43.86 -34.49 15.71
CA ALA A 172 44.87 -34.54 16.77
C ALA A 172 44.84 -35.88 17.52
N LEU A 173 43.64 -36.39 17.83
CA LEU A 173 43.47 -37.68 18.50
C LEU A 173 43.95 -38.84 17.60
N LEU A 174 43.62 -38.81 16.30
CA LEU A 174 44.12 -39.79 15.34
C LEU A 174 45.65 -39.76 15.23
N GLN A 175 46.27 -38.58 15.19
CA GLN A 175 47.74 -38.45 15.17
C GLN A 175 48.38 -39.06 16.42
N GLN A 176 47.80 -38.84 17.60
CA GLN A 176 48.27 -39.45 18.84
C GLN A 176 48.15 -40.99 18.81
N LEU A 177 47.04 -41.53 18.31
CA LEU A 177 46.87 -42.98 18.17
C LEU A 177 47.86 -43.59 17.19
N VAL A 178 48.14 -42.92 16.08
CA VAL A 178 49.13 -43.36 15.08
C VAL A 178 50.54 -43.36 15.68
N GLN A 179 50.93 -42.29 16.40
CA GLN A 179 52.23 -42.20 17.08
C GLN A 179 52.39 -43.25 18.19
N ALA A 180 51.37 -43.44 19.04
CA ALA A 180 51.40 -44.47 20.07
C ALA A 180 51.58 -45.88 19.48
N LYS A 181 50.98 -46.15 18.31
CA LYS A 181 51.13 -47.42 17.61
C LYS A 181 52.52 -47.59 16.98
N SER A 182 53.13 -46.53 16.43
CA SER A 182 54.50 -46.60 15.89
C SER A 182 55.56 -46.80 16.97
N ASP A 183 55.37 -46.20 18.13
CA ASP A 183 56.31 -46.30 19.25
C ASP A 183 56.23 -47.69 19.90
N GLY A 184 55.02 -48.26 20.02
CA GLY A 184 54.82 -49.64 20.49
C GLY A 184 55.39 -50.70 19.54
N ALA A 185 55.42 -50.44 18.23
CA ALA A 185 56.04 -51.33 17.25
C ALA A 185 57.59 -51.31 17.28
N SER A 186 58.18 -50.22 17.81
CA SER A 186 59.64 -50.05 17.89
C SER A 186 60.26 -50.65 19.16
N GLN A 187 59.46 -50.95 20.20
CA GLN A 187 59.92 -51.59 21.44
C GLN A 187 59.76 -53.12 21.45
N GLY A 188 59.09 -53.70 20.45
CA GLY A 188 58.73 -55.13 20.40
C GLY A 188 59.51 -55.98 19.38
N GLY A 189 60.58 -55.46 18.78
CA GLY A 189 61.49 -56.19 17.89
C GLY A 189 62.89 -56.26 18.47
#